data_AF-A0A7H0I5D8-F1
#
_entry.id   AF-A0A7H0I5D8-F1
#
_cell.length_a   1.000
_cell.length_b   1.000
_cell.length_c   1.000
_cell.angle_alpha   90.00
_cell.angle_beta   90.00
_cell.angle_gamma   90.00
#
_symmetry.space_group_name_H-M   'P 1'
#
loop_
_entity.id
_entity.type
_entity.pdbx_description
1 polymer ?
#
loop_
_entity_poly.entity_id
_entity_poly.type
_entity_poly.pdbx_seq_one_letter_code
_entity_poly.pdbx_strand_id
1 'polypeptide(L)'
;MSLADRQRIALLEWLEELVHDSDSEVVDAGTWAIRNGVPEAELLPLMHSLVDGGFLKDLVVDQGCWVSLTPAGIAEIRSIQAKRTNRLDRNIYARNVILQWLYDHEEEQVRSLAEMINDPQVHFYGDPLTSDETGRAFSYLREQSMVRARRAFGGDILTPRITARGIACVESGKTVADFTNPQHSGGNVYNTYLPNAQGVIVGEQQNFTQNNNAGIDPSAFIRLAGYLGQVSATLGLEDSERIELERAAQELHAAATSTSPEPGRLQALTSRIVEGLTDAAGTVAGQIALQMGQDALGSLG
;
A
#
# COMPACT_ATOMS: atom_id res chain seq x y z
N MET A 1 -14.87 18.47 -5.15
CA MET A 1 -13.74 19.39 -5.38
C MET A 1 -14.20 20.78 -4.98
N SER A 2 -13.36 21.58 -4.29
CA SER A 2 -13.80 22.90 -3.82
C SER A 2 -13.87 23.94 -4.96
N LEU A 3 -14.52 25.08 -4.71
CA LEU A 3 -14.49 26.21 -5.65
C LEU A 3 -13.06 26.72 -5.86
N ALA A 4 -12.28 26.83 -4.79
CA ALA A 4 -10.89 27.25 -4.84
C ALA A 4 -10.02 26.31 -5.69
N ASP A 5 -10.21 24.99 -5.58
CA ASP A 5 -9.49 24.02 -6.42
C ASP A 5 -9.82 24.19 -7.91
N ARG A 6 -11.09 24.47 -8.25
CA ARG A 6 -11.50 24.71 -9.64
C ARG A 6 -10.89 25.98 -10.20
N GLN A 7 -10.96 27.08 -9.44
CA GLN A 7 -10.35 28.35 -9.80
C GLN A 7 -8.83 28.20 -9.97
N ARG A 8 -8.17 27.43 -9.09
CA ARG A 8 -6.74 27.10 -9.18
C ARG A 8 -6.40 26.40 -10.49
N ILE A 9 -7.12 25.34 -10.84
CA ILE A 9 -6.89 24.57 -12.07
C ILE A 9 -7.09 25.50 -13.28
N ALA A 10 -8.22 26.22 -13.33
CA ALA A 10 -8.55 27.12 -14.44
C ALA A 10 -7.54 28.26 -14.63
N LEU A 11 -6.97 28.80 -13.55
CA LEU A 11 -5.91 29.82 -13.63
C LEU A 11 -4.61 29.23 -14.17
N LEU A 12 -4.19 28.08 -13.66
CA LEU A 12 -2.95 27.41 -14.10
C LEU A 12 -3.01 27.03 -15.58
N GLU A 13 -4.13 26.49 -16.05
CA GLU A 13 -4.32 26.14 -17.46
C GLU A 13 -4.30 27.36 -18.38
N TRP A 14 -4.97 28.44 -17.97
CA TRP A 14 -4.94 29.68 -18.73
C TRP A 14 -3.53 30.25 -18.85
N LEU A 15 -2.72 30.16 -17.78
CA LEU A 15 -1.33 30.59 -17.81
C LEU A 15 -0.48 29.70 -18.74
N GLU A 16 -0.71 28.38 -18.78
CA GLU A 16 0.00 27.48 -19.70
C GLU A 16 -0.34 27.78 -21.16
N GLU A 17 -1.62 28.00 -21.47
CA GLU A 17 -2.09 28.40 -22.81
C GLU A 17 -1.42 29.71 -23.25
N LEU A 18 -1.38 30.72 -22.37
CA LEU A 18 -0.79 32.01 -22.69
C LEU A 18 0.73 31.94 -22.87
N VAL A 19 1.44 31.17 -22.04
CA VAL A 19 2.89 30.97 -22.19
C VAL A 19 3.23 30.17 -23.46
N HIS A 20 2.31 29.33 -23.95
CA HIS A 20 2.48 28.61 -25.21
C HIS A 20 2.27 29.51 -26.43
N ASP A 21 1.27 30.41 -26.39
CA ASP A 21 0.86 31.24 -27.52
C ASP A 21 1.59 32.60 -27.59
N SER A 22 2.04 33.12 -26.45
CA SER A 22 2.80 34.37 -26.36
C SER A 22 4.16 34.12 -25.76
N ASP A 23 5.20 34.62 -26.41
CA ASP A 23 6.63 34.58 -26.01
C ASP A 23 6.90 35.39 -24.71
N SER A 24 5.87 35.64 -23.90
CA SER A 24 5.89 36.44 -22.69
C SER A 24 5.86 35.52 -21.47
N GLU A 25 6.93 35.57 -20.67
CA GLU A 25 7.07 34.74 -19.46
C GLU A 25 6.20 35.22 -18.29
N VAL A 26 5.65 36.44 -18.35
CA VAL A 26 4.91 37.08 -17.26
C VAL A 26 3.54 37.55 -17.75
N VAL A 27 2.51 37.24 -16.97
CA VAL A 27 1.10 37.45 -17.34
C VAL A 27 0.34 38.13 -16.21
N ASP A 28 -0.56 39.06 -16.54
CA ASP A 28 -1.44 39.70 -15.57
C ASP A 28 -2.67 38.82 -15.27
N ALA A 29 -2.68 38.17 -14.11
CA ALA A 29 -3.79 37.35 -13.63
C ALA A 29 -5.10 38.12 -13.40
N GLY A 30 -5.04 39.46 -13.31
CA GLY A 30 -6.23 40.31 -13.27
C GLY A 30 -7.10 40.16 -14.52
N THR A 31 -6.47 39.95 -15.68
CA THR A 31 -7.18 39.70 -16.96
C THR A 31 -7.99 38.41 -16.90
N TRP A 32 -7.42 37.34 -16.31
CA TRP A 32 -8.13 36.08 -16.11
C TRP A 32 -9.29 36.22 -15.13
N ALA A 33 -9.09 36.95 -14.03
CA ALA A 33 -10.12 37.14 -13.02
C ALA A 33 -11.35 37.87 -13.59
N ILE A 34 -11.13 38.93 -14.38
CA ILE A 34 -12.20 39.65 -15.08
C ILE A 34 -12.95 38.70 -16.04
N ARG A 35 -12.22 37.92 -16.84
CA ARG A 35 -12.82 36.99 -17.82
C ARG A 35 -13.67 35.90 -17.16
N ASN A 36 -13.27 35.46 -15.97
CA ASN A 36 -13.94 34.38 -15.23
C ASN A 36 -14.88 34.88 -14.12
N GLY A 37 -15.07 36.19 -14.01
CA GLY A 37 -15.92 36.80 -12.99
C GLY A 37 -15.44 36.58 -11.55
N VAL A 38 -14.14 36.39 -11.35
CA VAL A 38 -13.52 36.19 -10.02
C VAL A 38 -13.24 37.57 -9.39
N PRO A 39 -13.80 37.88 -8.21
CA PRO A 39 -13.51 39.12 -7.51
C PRO A 39 -12.03 39.22 -7.12
N GLU A 40 -11.49 40.45 -7.09
CA GLU A 40 -10.10 40.69 -6.66
C GLU A 40 -9.83 40.17 -5.24
N ALA A 41 -10.83 40.25 -4.36
CA ALA A 41 -10.76 39.72 -3.00
C ALA A 41 -10.58 38.19 -2.94
N GLU A 42 -10.98 37.45 -3.98
CA GLU A 42 -10.76 36.01 -4.13
C GLU A 42 -9.46 35.71 -4.90
N LEU A 43 -9.11 36.57 -5.85
CA LEU A 43 -7.90 36.42 -6.67
C LEU A 43 -6.63 36.48 -5.83
N LEU A 44 -6.48 37.48 -4.95
CA LEU A 44 -5.25 37.66 -4.17
C LEU A 44 -4.95 36.46 -3.25
N PRO A 45 -5.90 35.93 -2.46
CA PRO A 45 -5.67 34.69 -1.70
C PRO A 45 -5.33 33.49 -2.57
N LEU A 46 -5.99 33.33 -3.72
CA LEU A 46 -5.69 32.25 -4.67
C LEU A 46 -4.25 32.35 -5.18
N MET A 47 -3.82 33.55 -5.57
CA MET A 47 -2.46 33.79 -6.05
C MET A 47 -1.41 33.55 -4.98
N HIS A 48 -1.63 34.05 -3.75
CA HIS A 48 -0.74 33.75 -2.63
C HIS A 48 -0.64 32.25 -2.38
N SER A 49 -1.75 31.51 -2.40
CA SER A 49 -1.72 30.05 -2.22
C SER A 49 -0.92 29.32 -3.31
N LEU A 50 -0.95 29.84 -4.53
CA LEU A 50 -0.20 29.30 -5.67
C LEU A 50 1.30 29.63 -5.60
N VAL A 51 1.65 30.83 -5.12
CA VAL A 51 3.03 31.25 -4.89
C VAL A 51 3.64 30.48 -3.72
N ASP A 52 2.92 30.38 -2.60
CA ASP A 52 3.33 29.61 -1.42
C ASP A 52 3.48 28.11 -1.74
N GLY A 53 2.62 27.59 -2.62
CA GLY A 53 2.72 26.23 -3.17
C GLY A 53 3.85 26.04 -4.18
N GLY A 54 4.56 27.11 -4.55
CA GLY A 54 5.68 27.09 -5.50
C GLY A 54 5.27 26.91 -6.96
N PHE A 55 3.98 27.02 -7.29
CA PHE A 55 3.46 26.86 -8.66
C PHE A 55 3.62 28.13 -9.51
N LEU A 56 3.60 29.29 -8.86
CA LEU A 56 3.84 30.59 -9.48
C LEU A 56 5.08 31.27 -8.89
N LYS A 57 5.75 32.07 -9.70
CA LYS A 57 6.88 32.91 -9.30
C LYS A 57 6.51 34.39 -9.42
N ASP A 58 7.00 35.16 -8.43
CA ASP A 58 6.96 36.62 -8.30
C ASP A 58 5.56 37.23 -8.42
N LEU A 59 5.07 37.79 -7.31
CA LEU A 59 3.87 38.62 -7.29
C LEU A 59 4.30 40.10 -7.26
N VAL A 60 4.22 40.80 -8.40
CA VAL A 60 4.45 42.25 -8.44
C VAL A 60 3.12 42.97 -8.54
N VAL A 61 2.64 43.52 -7.41
CA VAL A 61 1.26 44.06 -7.25
C VAL A 61 1.12 45.54 -7.61
N ASP A 62 2.23 46.26 -7.80
CA ASP A 62 2.22 47.74 -7.82
C ASP A 62 1.39 48.35 -8.98
N GLN A 63 1.11 47.58 -10.05
CA GLN A 63 0.27 47.99 -11.20
C GLN A 63 -0.54 46.85 -11.87
N GLY A 64 -0.65 45.68 -11.25
CA GLY A 64 -1.31 44.51 -11.83
C GLY A 64 -0.98 43.23 -11.06
N CYS A 65 -1.62 42.12 -11.38
CA CYS A 65 -1.38 40.84 -10.72
C CYS A 65 -0.44 39.98 -11.60
N TRP A 66 0.78 40.48 -11.81
CA TRP A 66 1.76 39.87 -12.69
C TRP A 66 2.36 38.61 -12.07
N VAL A 67 2.31 37.49 -12.80
CA VAL A 67 2.81 36.17 -12.38
C VAL A 67 3.45 35.41 -13.53
N SER A 68 4.35 34.48 -13.19
CA SER A 68 4.93 33.50 -14.12
C SER A 68 4.79 32.08 -13.60
N LEU A 69 4.65 31.10 -14.50
CA LEU A 69 4.61 29.68 -14.14
C LEU A 69 6.00 29.17 -13.77
N THR A 70 6.10 28.44 -12.66
CA THR A 70 7.34 27.72 -12.33
C THR A 70 7.39 26.34 -12.99
N PRO A 71 8.55 25.66 -13.01
CA PRO A 71 8.62 24.25 -13.38
C PRO A 71 7.68 23.34 -12.57
N ALA A 72 7.42 23.67 -11.29
CA ALA A 72 6.48 22.93 -10.45
C ALA A 72 5.02 23.19 -10.86
N GLY A 73 4.69 24.43 -11.25
CA GLY A 73 3.38 24.76 -11.83
C GLY A 73 3.10 23.98 -13.11
N ILE A 74 4.07 23.93 -14.02
CA ILE A 74 3.98 23.15 -15.26
C ILE A 74 3.82 21.65 -14.95
N ALA A 75 4.59 21.11 -14.00
CA ALA A 75 4.49 19.71 -13.61
C ALA A 75 3.10 19.38 -13.01
N GLU A 76 2.52 20.30 -12.25
CA GLU A 76 1.18 20.13 -11.68
C GLU A 76 0.10 20.09 -12.77
N ILE A 77 0.16 20.99 -13.75
CA ILE A 77 -0.80 21.01 -14.87
C ILE A 77 -0.72 19.70 -15.67
N ARG A 78 0.50 19.24 -15.97
CA ARG A 78 0.70 17.94 -16.64
C ARG A 78 0.16 16.78 -15.81
N SER A 79 0.30 16.83 -14.48
CA SER A 79 -0.27 15.84 -13.57
C SER A 79 -1.81 15.86 -13.62
N ILE A 80 -2.42 17.04 -13.65
CA ILE A 80 -3.87 17.21 -13.81
C ILE A 80 -4.34 16.65 -15.16
N GLN A 81 -3.67 16.98 -16.26
CA GLN A 81 -3.97 16.46 -17.60
C GLN A 81 -3.82 14.92 -17.65
N ALA A 82 -2.78 14.37 -17.02
CA ALA A 82 -2.61 12.92 -16.91
C ALA A 82 -3.75 12.26 -16.11
N LYS A 83 -4.19 12.87 -15.00
CA LYS A 83 -5.35 12.40 -14.24
C LYS A 83 -6.63 12.46 -15.06
N ARG A 84 -6.87 13.56 -15.79
CA ARG A 84 -8.04 13.75 -16.66
C ARG A 84 -8.15 12.71 -17.77
N THR A 85 -7.05 12.11 -18.20
CA THR A 85 -7.06 11.03 -19.20
C THR A 85 -7.08 9.63 -18.58
N ASN A 86 -6.89 9.51 -17.27
CA ASN A 86 -6.96 8.23 -16.57
C ASN A 86 -8.40 7.69 -16.53
N ARG A 87 -8.67 6.74 -17.43
CA ARG A 87 -9.98 6.07 -17.54
C ARG A 87 -10.44 5.42 -16.24
N LEU A 88 -9.55 4.87 -15.43
CA LEU A 88 -9.92 4.23 -14.17
C LEU A 88 -10.45 5.27 -13.17
N ASP A 89 -9.68 6.33 -12.94
CA ASP A 89 -10.03 7.38 -11.98
C ASP A 89 -11.33 8.09 -12.37
N ARG A 90 -11.48 8.39 -13.67
CA ARG A 90 -12.73 8.96 -14.21
C ARG A 90 -13.94 8.07 -13.95
N ASN A 91 -13.81 6.75 -14.15
CA ASN A 91 -14.90 5.82 -13.89
C ASN A 91 -15.25 5.72 -12.41
N ILE A 92 -14.24 5.71 -11.53
CA ILE A 92 -14.45 5.71 -10.07
C ILE A 92 -15.18 6.98 -9.67
N TYR A 93 -14.67 8.14 -10.12
CA TYR A 93 -15.27 9.44 -9.86
C TYR A 93 -16.71 9.53 -10.37
N ALA A 94 -16.97 9.13 -11.62
CA ALA A 94 -18.30 9.16 -12.22
C ALA A 94 -19.33 8.35 -11.41
N ARG A 95 -18.96 7.17 -10.88
CA ARG A 95 -19.86 6.36 -10.03
C ARG A 95 -20.19 7.07 -8.71
N ASN A 96 -19.17 7.63 -8.06
CA ASN A 96 -19.35 8.30 -6.78
C ASN A 96 -20.16 9.59 -6.93
N VAL A 97 -19.84 10.42 -7.93
CA VAL A 97 -20.49 11.72 -8.12
C VAL A 97 -21.95 11.58 -8.58
N ILE A 98 -22.28 10.57 -9.40
CA ILE A 98 -23.68 10.29 -9.76
C ILE A 98 -24.50 9.93 -8.53
N LEU A 99 -23.97 9.10 -7.63
CA LEU A 99 -24.69 8.74 -6.41
C LEU A 99 -24.85 9.94 -5.48
N GLN A 100 -23.78 10.70 -5.25
CA GLN A 100 -23.83 11.90 -4.41
C GLN A 100 -24.85 12.89 -4.96
N TRP A 101 -24.81 13.18 -6.26
CA TRP A 101 -25.71 14.14 -6.87
C TRP A 101 -27.18 13.69 -6.80
N LEU A 102 -27.46 12.39 -6.99
CA LEU A 102 -28.82 11.84 -6.82
C LEU A 102 -29.29 11.83 -5.36
N TYR A 103 -28.38 11.75 -4.39
CA TYR A 103 -28.68 11.88 -2.97
C TYR A 103 -29.06 13.32 -2.62
N ASP A 104 -28.25 14.28 -3.06
CA ASP A 104 -28.49 15.71 -2.82
C ASP A 104 -29.80 16.21 -3.46
N HIS A 105 -30.27 15.54 -4.52
CA HIS A 105 -31.49 15.87 -5.26
C HIS A 105 -32.59 14.82 -5.09
N GLU A 106 -32.59 14.03 -4.01
CA GLU A 106 -33.59 12.94 -3.83
C GLU A 106 -35.04 13.45 -3.81
N GLU A 107 -35.27 14.60 -3.18
CA GLU A 107 -36.59 15.24 -3.08
C GLU A 107 -37.03 15.85 -4.42
N GLU A 108 -36.08 16.11 -5.31
CA GLU A 108 -36.33 16.68 -6.63
C GLU A 108 -36.73 15.59 -7.63
N GLN A 109 -37.67 15.92 -8.53
CA GLN A 109 -38.01 15.01 -9.62
C GLN A 109 -37.00 15.14 -10.77
N VAL A 110 -35.79 14.62 -10.55
CA VAL A 110 -34.75 14.54 -11.57
C VAL A 110 -35.28 13.80 -12.80
N ARG A 111 -35.25 14.48 -13.96
CA ARG A 111 -35.73 13.90 -15.23
C ARG A 111 -34.64 13.19 -16.01
N SER A 112 -33.40 13.69 -15.92
CA SER A 112 -32.24 13.16 -16.64
C SER A 112 -30.95 13.50 -15.92
N LEU A 113 -29.85 12.83 -16.27
CA LEU A 113 -28.50 13.18 -15.80
C LEU A 113 -27.82 14.26 -16.65
N ALA A 114 -28.49 14.83 -17.67
CA ALA A 114 -27.91 15.86 -18.52
C ALA A 114 -27.65 17.16 -17.75
N GLU A 115 -28.52 17.49 -16.79
CA GLU A 115 -28.36 18.65 -15.90
C GLU A 115 -27.11 18.48 -15.03
N MET A 116 -26.90 17.28 -14.47
CA MET A 116 -25.72 16.95 -13.69
C MET A 116 -24.44 17.20 -14.50
N ILE A 117 -24.31 16.70 -15.74
CA ILE A 117 -23.09 16.86 -16.54
C ILE A 117 -22.70 18.34 -16.74
N ASN A 118 -23.69 19.23 -16.81
CA ASN A 118 -23.47 20.66 -16.99
C ASN A 118 -23.14 21.39 -15.68
N ASP A 119 -23.28 20.75 -14.53
CA ASP A 119 -22.93 21.35 -13.24
C ASP A 119 -21.40 21.37 -13.06
N PRO A 120 -20.76 22.55 -12.95
CA PRO A 120 -19.32 22.64 -12.74
C PRO A 120 -18.86 21.98 -11.43
N GLN A 121 -19.76 21.71 -10.47
CA GLN A 121 -19.42 21.05 -9.21
C GLN A 121 -19.14 19.56 -9.39
N VAL A 122 -19.66 18.94 -10.46
CA VAL A 122 -19.43 17.53 -10.75
C VAL A 122 -18.30 17.30 -11.74
N HIS A 123 -17.61 18.33 -12.22
CA HIS A 123 -16.51 18.18 -13.18
C HIS A 123 -15.30 17.49 -12.56
N PHE A 124 -14.70 16.56 -13.31
CA PHE A 124 -13.52 15.83 -12.89
C PHE A 124 -12.26 16.61 -13.23
N TYR A 125 -11.62 17.18 -12.20
CA TYR A 125 -10.49 18.10 -12.37
C TYR A 125 -10.80 19.25 -13.35
N GLY A 126 -12.04 19.74 -13.41
CA GLY A 126 -12.44 20.82 -14.34
C GLY A 126 -12.96 20.34 -15.69
N ASP A 127 -12.83 19.05 -16.02
CA ASP A 127 -13.42 18.50 -17.25
C ASP A 127 -14.83 17.93 -16.97
N PRO A 128 -15.83 18.21 -17.83
CA PRO A 128 -17.12 17.56 -17.73
C PRO A 128 -17.02 16.05 -17.98
N LEU A 129 -17.92 15.29 -17.37
CA LEU A 129 -18.11 13.88 -17.69
C LEU A 129 -18.83 13.73 -19.03
N THR A 130 -18.43 12.77 -19.83
CA THR A 130 -19.13 12.48 -21.09
C THR A 130 -20.43 11.70 -20.84
N SER A 131 -21.37 11.75 -21.78
CA SER A 131 -22.61 10.97 -21.72
C SER A 131 -22.35 9.46 -21.65
N ASP A 132 -21.31 8.98 -22.33
CA ASP A 132 -20.91 7.58 -22.36
C ASP A 132 -20.27 7.12 -21.03
N GLU A 133 -19.45 7.97 -20.39
CA GLU A 133 -18.96 7.73 -19.02
C GLU A 133 -20.10 7.66 -18.02
N THR A 134 -21.03 8.61 -18.10
CA THR A 134 -22.20 8.68 -17.25
C THR A 134 -23.09 7.44 -17.45
N GLY A 135 -23.31 7.03 -18.71
CA GLY A 135 -24.08 5.84 -19.06
C GLY A 135 -23.47 4.54 -18.53
N ARG A 136 -22.15 4.37 -18.65
CA ARG A 136 -21.43 3.22 -18.08
C ARG A 136 -21.47 3.21 -16.57
N ALA A 137 -21.19 4.35 -15.92
CA ALA A 137 -21.21 4.46 -14.47
C ALA A 137 -22.60 4.14 -13.92
N PHE A 138 -23.65 4.70 -14.51
CA PHE A 138 -25.03 4.41 -14.12
C PHE A 138 -25.41 2.94 -14.32
N SER A 139 -24.96 2.32 -15.41
CA SER A 139 -25.19 0.88 -15.66
C SER A 139 -24.61 0.03 -14.53
N TYR A 140 -23.37 0.31 -14.13
CA TYR A 140 -22.71 -0.35 -13.02
C TYR A 140 -23.46 -0.14 -11.69
N LEU A 141 -23.83 1.10 -11.37
CA LEU A 141 -24.58 1.41 -10.15
C LEU A 141 -25.94 0.68 -10.10
N ARG A 142 -26.60 0.53 -11.25
CA ARG A 142 -27.84 -0.22 -11.37
C ARG A 142 -27.63 -1.71 -11.15
N GLU A 143 -26.57 -2.29 -11.70
CA GLU A 143 -26.19 -3.70 -11.47
C GLU A 143 -25.89 -3.94 -9.98
N GLN A 144 -25.27 -2.96 -9.30
CA GLN A 144 -25.05 -2.99 -7.85
C GLN A 144 -26.30 -2.64 -7.03
N SER A 145 -27.48 -2.49 -7.66
CA SER A 145 -28.76 -2.16 -7.03
C SER A 145 -28.76 -0.84 -6.23
N MET A 146 -27.86 0.09 -6.55
CA MET A 146 -27.72 1.39 -5.87
C MET A 146 -28.60 2.49 -6.51
N VAL A 147 -28.97 2.31 -7.78
CA VAL A 147 -29.85 3.22 -8.53
C VAL A 147 -30.87 2.44 -9.35
N ARG A 148 -31.96 3.10 -9.71
CA ARG A 148 -32.99 2.62 -10.64
C ARG A 148 -33.38 3.72 -11.63
N ALA A 149 -33.71 3.36 -12.85
CA ALA A 149 -34.22 4.28 -13.86
C ALA A 149 -35.02 3.53 -14.93
N ARG A 150 -35.82 4.28 -15.69
CA ARG A 150 -36.33 3.82 -16.99
C ARG A 150 -35.30 4.19 -18.06
N ARG A 151 -35.07 3.31 -19.04
CA ARG A 151 -34.28 3.67 -20.23
C ARG A 151 -35.21 4.06 -21.37
N ALA A 152 -34.92 5.17 -22.03
CA ALA A 152 -35.58 5.55 -23.26
C ALA A 152 -35.15 4.65 -24.43
N PHE A 153 -35.96 4.60 -25.49
CA PHE A 153 -35.47 4.17 -26.80
C PHE A 153 -34.41 5.18 -27.27
N GLY A 154 -33.14 4.75 -27.33
CA GLY A 154 -31.99 5.63 -27.61
C GLY A 154 -30.86 5.55 -26.58
N GLY A 155 -31.11 4.95 -25.41
CA GLY A 155 -30.08 4.72 -24.37
C GLY A 155 -30.06 5.75 -23.24
N ASP A 156 -30.86 6.81 -23.33
CA ASP A 156 -30.96 7.84 -22.30
C ASP A 156 -31.53 7.29 -20.98
N ILE A 157 -30.99 7.82 -19.88
CA ILE A 157 -31.40 7.50 -18.51
C ILE A 157 -32.51 8.47 -18.11
N LEU A 158 -33.73 7.96 -18.02
CA LEU A 158 -34.91 8.73 -17.65
C LEU A 158 -35.29 8.47 -16.20
N THR A 159 -35.61 9.54 -15.49
CA THR A 159 -36.09 9.51 -14.10
C THR A 159 -35.18 8.67 -13.19
N PRO A 160 -33.88 8.95 -13.14
CA PRO A 160 -32.98 8.24 -12.24
C PRO A 160 -33.40 8.47 -10.79
N ARG A 161 -33.36 7.41 -9.99
CA ARG A 161 -33.58 7.48 -8.54
C ARG A 161 -32.54 6.64 -7.81
N ILE A 162 -32.06 7.19 -6.71
CA ILE A 162 -31.25 6.45 -5.75
C ILE A 162 -32.13 5.39 -5.04
N THR A 163 -31.53 4.28 -4.64
CA THR A 163 -32.19 3.25 -3.81
C THR A 163 -31.70 3.36 -2.36
N ALA A 164 -32.34 2.66 -1.43
CA ALA A 164 -31.87 2.59 -0.04
C ALA A 164 -30.40 2.10 0.07
N ARG A 165 -29.96 1.21 -0.83
CA ARG A 165 -28.54 0.76 -0.88
C ARG A 165 -27.62 1.87 -1.38
N GLY A 166 -28.06 2.67 -2.34
CA GLY A 166 -27.30 3.84 -2.81
C GLY A 166 -27.16 4.89 -1.71
N ILE A 167 -28.24 5.17 -0.98
CA ILE A 167 -28.25 6.07 0.19
C ILE A 167 -27.25 5.57 1.23
N ALA A 168 -27.32 4.30 1.62
CA ALA A 168 -26.38 3.71 2.58
C ALA A 168 -24.92 3.80 2.12
N CYS A 169 -24.66 3.74 0.82
CA CYS A 169 -23.32 3.93 0.27
C CYS A 169 -22.82 5.37 0.47
N VAL A 170 -23.65 6.36 0.12
CA VAL A 170 -23.30 7.78 0.29
C VAL A 170 -23.10 8.11 1.76
N GLU A 171 -24.02 7.70 2.63
CA GLU A 171 -23.96 7.97 4.08
C GLU A 171 -22.79 7.26 4.77
N SER A 172 -22.26 6.17 4.19
CA SER A 172 -21.07 5.50 4.73
C SER A 172 -19.78 6.30 4.56
N GLY A 173 -19.77 7.32 3.71
CA GLY A 173 -18.58 8.10 3.34
C GLY A 173 -17.53 7.33 2.54
N LYS A 174 -17.81 6.08 2.16
CA LYS A 174 -16.92 5.23 1.36
C LYS A 174 -17.14 5.43 -0.14
N THR A 175 -16.12 5.11 -0.93
CA THR A 175 -16.33 5.01 -2.39
C THR A 175 -17.26 3.84 -2.72
N VAL A 176 -17.91 3.89 -3.88
CA VAL A 176 -18.75 2.78 -4.38
C VAL A 176 -17.96 1.47 -4.43
N ALA A 177 -16.68 1.52 -4.81
CA ALA A 177 -15.82 0.34 -4.84
C ALA A 177 -15.62 -0.25 -3.43
N ASP A 178 -15.27 0.60 -2.45
CA ASP A 178 -15.03 0.17 -1.08
C ASP A 178 -16.31 -0.28 -0.36
N PHE A 179 -17.46 0.27 -0.75
CA PHE A 179 -18.75 -0.13 -0.21
C PHE A 179 -19.25 -1.47 -0.78
N THR A 180 -19.04 -1.69 -2.09
CA THR A 180 -19.49 -2.93 -2.77
C THR A 180 -18.55 -4.10 -2.50
N ASN A 181 -17.26 -3.80 -2.39
CA ASN A 181 -16.24 -4.73 -1.96
C ASN A 181 -15.59 -4.15 -0.71
N PRO A 182 -16.22 -4.32 0.47
CA PRO A 182 -15.55 -4.02 1.72
C PRO A 182 -14.37 -4.98 1.82
N GLN A 183 -13.21 -4.56 1.29
CA GLN A 183 -11.94 -5.03 1.82
C GLN A 183 -12.08 -4.84 3.32
N HIS A 184 -11.82 -5.91 4.06
CA HIS A 184 -11.83 -5.92 5.52
C HIS A 184 -10.91 -4.77 5.97
N SER A 185 -11.50 -3.60 6.17
CA SER A 185 -10.84 -2.33 6.49
C SER A 185 -10.58 -2.30 7.99
N GLY A 186 -10.00 -3.42 8.44
CA GLY A 186 -9.50 -3.74 9.75
C GLY A 186 -8.35 -4.75 9.66
N GLY A 187 -7.84 -5.07 8.46
CA GLY A 187 -6.57 -5.79 8.31
C GLY A 187 -5.43 -4.79 8.31
N ASN A 188 -4.59 -4.80 9.35
CA ASN A 188 -3.37 -4.00 9.42
C ASN A 188 -2.53 -4.16 8.14
N VAL A 189 -2.23 -3.05 7.47
CA VAL A 189 -1.23 -3.02 6.39
C VAL A 189 0.14 -2.89 7.04
N TYR A 190 0.92 -3.97 7.04
CA TYR A 190 2.30 -3.93 7.51
C TYR A 190 3.23 -3.80 6.30
N ASN A 191 3.86 -2.63 6.16
CA ASN A 191 4.98 -2.45 5.24
C ASN A 191 6.27 -2.85 5.96
N THR A 192 6.69 -4.11 5.80
CA THR A 192 7.90 -4.62 6.45
C THR A 192 8.99 -4.85 5.42
N TYR A 193 10.03 -4.01 5.42
CA TYR A 193 11.25 -4.22 4.65
C TYR A 193 12.27 -4.96 5.51
N LEU A 194 12.55 -6.23 5.18
CA LEU A 194 13.48 -7.09 5.92
C LEU A 194 14.47 -7.78 4.97
N PRO A 195 15.64 -7.19 4.72
CA PRO A 195 16.69 -7.89 3.98
C PRO A 195 17.21 -9.08 4.82
N ASN A 196 17.15 -10.28 4.25
CA ASN A 196 17.54 -11.58 4.84
C ASN A 196 16.58 -12.18 5.90
N ALA A 197 15.29 -11.92 5.81
CA ALA A 197 14.31 -12.52 6.73
C ALA A 197 13.96 -13.97 6.36
N GLN A 198 14.06 -14.89 7.32
CA GLN A 198 13.45 -16.22 7.24
C GLN A 198 12.45 -16.37 8.40
N GLY A 199 11.27 -16.93 8.10
CA GLY A 199 10.19 -17.09 9.09
C GLY A 199 9.41 -15.82 9.39
N VAL A 200 9.06 -15.00 8.39
CA VAL A 200 8.22 -13.82 8.61
C VAL A 200 6.75 -14.17 8.38
N ILE A 201 5.92 -14.01 9.41
CA ILE A 201 4.47 -13.97 9.29
C ILE A 201 4.02 -12.56 9.63
N VAL A 202 3.26 -11.98 8.71
CA VAL A 202 2.65 -10.67 8.87
C VAL A 202 1.15 -10.88 8.84
N GLY A 203 0.50 -10.72 9.99
CA GLY A 203 -0.94 -10.87 10.11
C GLY A 203 -1.41 -10.68 11.55
N GLU A 204 -2.68 -10.36 11.71
CA GLU A 204 -3.33 -10.24 13.02
C GLU A 204 -3.98 -11.59 13.37
N GLN A 205 -3.19 -12.52 13.92
CA GLN A 205 -3.72 -13.77 14.47
C GLN A 205 -3.48 -13.81 15.98
N GLN A 206 -4.54 -14.02 16.75
CA GLN A 206 -4.41 -14.42 18.15
C GLN A 206 -4.32 -15.95 18.21
N ASN A 207 -3.31 -16.45 18.92
CA ASN A 207 -2.93 -17.87 19.10
C ASN A 207 -2.15 -18.51 17.94
N PHE A 208 -0.97 -17.98 17.63
CA PHE A 208 0.02 -18.67 16.81
C PHE A 208 1.35 -18.83 17.57
N THR A 209 1.96 -20.01 17.50
CA THR A 209 3.31 -20.28 18.00
C THR A 209 4.22 -20.48 16.80
N GLN A 210 5.12 -19.53 16.57
CA GLN A 210 6.11 -19.62 15.49
C GLN A 210 7.38 -20.25 16.05
N ASN A 211 7.72 -21.45 15.58
CA ASN A 211 9.04 -22.03 15.79
C ASN A 211 9.99 -21.45 14.74
N ASN A 212 10.61 -20.31 15.06
CA ASN A 212 11.59 -19.67 14.20
C ASN A 212 12.99 -20.26 14.47
N ASN A 213 13.63 -20.82 13.45
CA ASN A 213 14.97 -21.44 13.56
C ASN A 213 16.12 -20.43 13.34
N ALA A 214 15.82 -19.14 13.20
CA ALA A 214 16.83 -18.09 13.05
C ALA A 214 17.50 -17.77 14.40
N GLY A 215 18.60 -18.47 14.71
CA GLY A 215 19.41 -18.14 15.89
C GLY A 215 20.35 -19.22 16.42
N ILE A 216 20.39 -20.42 15.82
CA ILE A 216 21.27 -21.48 16.31
C ILE A 216 22.68 -21.22 15.80
N ASP A 217 23.61 -20.99 16.72
CA ASP A 217 25.04 -21.04 16.41
C ASP A 217 25.46 -22.52 16.29
N PRO A 218 25.71 -23.05 15.07
CA PRO A 218 26.08 -24.45 14.89
C PRO A 218 27.47 -24.76 15.44
N SER A 219 28.24 -23.75 15.87
CA SER A 219 29.62 -23.90 16.32
C SER A 219 29.75 -24.84 17.52
N ALA A 220 28.78 -24.85 18.44
CA ALA A 220 28.77 -25.75 19.60
C ALA A 220 28.64 -27.22 19.18
N PHE A 221 27.76 -27.52 18.24
CA PHE A 221 27.55 -28.86 17.69
C PHE A 221 28.75 -29.36 16.88
N ILE A 222 29.35 -28.47 16.09
CA ILE A 222 30.56 -28.75 15.32
C ILE A 222 31.73 -29.10 16.25
N ARG A 223 31.92 -28.32 17.34
CA ARG A 223 32.97 -28.58 18.32
C ARG A 223 32.79 -29.91 19.03
N LEU A 224 31.57 -30.24 19.45
CA LEU A 224 31.27 -31.52 20.10
C LEU A 224 31.58 -32.70 19.17
N ALA A 225 31.09 -32.66 17.94
CA ALA A 225 31.34 -33.71 16.96
C ALA A 225 32.84 -33.87 16.64
N GLY A 226 33.56 -32.76 16.48
CA GLY A 226 35.00 -32.77 16.25
C GLY A 226 35.79 -33.34 17.42
N TYR A 227 35.39 -32.99 18.66
CA TYR A 227 36.01 -33.51 19.87
C TYR A 227 35.82 -35.04 19.99
N LEU A 228 34.60 -35.53 19.79
CA LEU A 228 34.30 -36.97 19.84
C LEU A 228 35.07 -37.77 18.79
N GLY A 229 35.23 -37.24 17.59
CA GLY A 229 36.06 -37.87 16.56
C GLY A 229 37.54 -37.99 16.94
N GLN A 230 38.04 -37.16 17.87
CA GLN A 230 39.42 -37.20 18.34
C GLN A 230 39.61 -38.11 19.56
N VAL A 231 38.61 -38.17 20.45
CA VAL A 231 38.76 -38.84 21.75
C VAL A 231 38.05 -40.18 21.86
N SER A 232 37.26 -40.60 20.86
CA SER A 232 36.43 -41.83 20.91
C SER A 232 37.20 -43.08 21.35
N ALA A 233 38.44 -43.26 20.87
CA ALA A 233 39.30 -44.39 21.23
C ALA A 233 39.77 -44.38 22.70
N THR A 234 39.66 -43.24 23.39
CA THR A 234 40.08 -43.05 24.79
C THR A 234 38.93 -43.10 25.78
N LEU A 235 37.69 -43.27 25.31
CA LEU A 235 36.48 -43.25 26.14
C LEU A 235 36.24 -44.57 26.90
N GLY A 236 37.01 -45.63 26.62
CA GLY A 236 36.87 -46.92 27.28
C GLY A 236 35.57 -47.68 26.93
N LEU A 237 34.90 -47.29 25.86
CA LEU A 237 33.67 -47.91 25.35
C LEU A 237 33.96 -49.22 24.60
N GLU A 238 32.97 -50.12 24.56
CA GLU A 238 33.03 -51.29 23.69
C GLU A 238 33.06 -50.89 22.21
N ASP A 239 33.61 -51.75 21.35
CA ASP A 239 33.79 -51.44 19.92
C ASP A 239 32.46 -51.08 19.22
N SER A 240 31.37 -51.77 19.57
CA SER A 240 30.02 -51.51 19.05
C SER A 240 29.49 -50.13 19.47
N GLU A 241 29.65 -49.77 20.74
CA GLU A 241 29.20 -48.50 21.32
C GLU A 241 30.02 -47.33 20.77
N ARG A 242 31.34 -47.54 20.64
CA ARG A 242 32.25 -46.56 20.03
C ARG A 242 31.88 -46.27 18.57
N ILE A 243 31.61 -47.31 17.77
CA ILE A 243 31.21 -47.16 16.37
C ILE A 243 29.89 -46.38 16.25
N GLU A 244 28.92 -46.69 17.11
CA GLU A 244 27.62 -45.98 17.12
C GLU A 244 27.77 -44.51 17.54
N LEU A 245 28.63 -44.22 18.52
CA LEU A 245 28.92 -42.87 18.97
C LEU A 245 29.65 -42.05 17.89
N GLU A 246 30.64 -42.65 17.22
CA GLU A 246 31.36 -42.02 16.12
C GLU A 246 30.42 -41.72 14.94
N ARG A 247 29.52 -42.64 14.62
CA ARG A 247 28.49 -42.44 13.59
C ARG A 247 27.56 -41.28 13.95
N ALA A 248 27.07 -41.23 15.19
CA ALA A 248 26.23 -40.13 15.65
C ALA A 248 26.98 -38.78 15.62
N ALA A 249 28.27 -38.75 15.96
CA ALA A 249 29.11 -37.55 15.87
C ALA A 249 29.30 -37.08 14.42
N GLN A 250 29.51 -38.00 13.47
CA GLN A 250 29.61 -37.68 12.04
C GLN A 250 28.29 -37.14 11.48
N GLU A 251 27.17 -37.77 11.84
CA GLU A 251 25.83 -37.30 11.45
C GLU A 251 25.54 -35.91 12.04
N LEU A 252 25.97 -35.65 13.28
CA LEU A 252 25.85 -34.33 13.91
C LEU A 252 26.69 -33.28 13.18
N HIS A 253 27.94 -33.61 12.83
CA HIS A 253 28.82 -32.71 12.09
C HIS A 253 28.23 -32.34 10.71
N ALA A 254 27.71 -33.33 9.98
CA ALA A 254 27.08 -33.12 8.68
C ALA A 254 25.79 -32.28 8.79
N ALA A 255 24.98 -32.51 9.83
CA ALA A 255 23.78 -31.72 10.08
C ALA A 255 24.13 -30.25 10.42
N ALA A 256 25.14 -30.04 11.27
CA ALA A 256 25.55 -28.71 11.74
C ALA A 256 26.29 -27.89 10.66
N THR A 257 26.94 -28.54 9.69
CA THR A 257 27.63 -27.89 8.56
C THR A 257 26.75 -27.77 7.30
N SER A 258 25.51 -28.24 7.35
CA SER A 258 24.57 -28.11 6.23
C SER A 258 24.20 -26.66 5.95
N THR A 259 23.74 -26.37 4.73
CA THR A 259 23.30 -25.03 4.32
C THR A 259 22.05 -24.53 5.07
N SER A 260 21.36 -25.42 5.78
CA SER A 260 20.19 -25.09 6.61
C SER A 260 20.11 -26.07 7.80
N PRO A 261 20.87 -25.85 8.88
CA PRO A 261 20.87 -26.72 10.05
C PRO A 261 19.47 -26.78 10.71
N GLU A 262 18.95 -27.99 10.89
CA GLU A 262 17.63 -28.21 11.49
C GLU A 262 17.74 -28.43 13.02
N PRO A 263 17.19 -27.54 13.87
CA PRO A 263 17.27 -27.65 15.33
C PRO A 263 16.85 -29.00 15.90
N GLY A 264 15.70 -29.52 15.44
CA GLY A 264 15.18 -30.79 15.94
C GLY A 264 16.11 -31.95 15.61
N ARG A 265 16.81 -31.87 14.48
CA ARG A 265 17.80 -32.87 14.07
C ARG A 265 19.09 -32.74 14.89
N LEU A 266 19.56 -31.52 15.15
CA LEU A 266 20.70 -31.27 16.03
C LEU A 266 20.42 -31.75 17.45
N GLN A 267 19.25 -31.43 18.00
CA GLN A 267 18.81 -31.85 19.33
C GLN A 267 18.76 -33.38 19.46
N ALA A 268 18.14 -34.06 18.49
CA ALA A 268 18.03 -35.51 18.51
C ALA A 268 19.40 -36.20 18.46
N LEU A 269 20.29 -35.72 17.58
CA LEU A 269 21.65 -36.28 17.44
C LEU A 269 22.51 -36.00 18.68
N THR A 270 22.45 -34.80 19.25
CA THR A 270 23.18 -34.47 20.48
C THR A 270 22.63 -35.22 21.69
N SER A 271 21.31 -35.42 21.81
CA SER A 271 20.73 -36.21 22.91
C SER A 271 21.20 -37.66 22.84
N ARG A 272 21.22 -38.25 21.63
CA ARG A 272 21.74 -39.60 21.41
C ARG A 272 23.22 -39.73 21.78
N ILE A 273 24.03 -38.70 21.49
CA ILE A 273 25.44 -38.63 21.88
C ILE A 273 25.57 -38.56 23.41
N VAL A 274 24.79 -37.71 24.08
CA VAL A 274 24.82 -37.57 25.55
C VAL A 274 24.41 -38.88 26.21
N GLU A 275 23.37 -39.55 25.71
CA GLU A 275 22.93 -40.86 26.19
C GLU A 275 24.04 -41.91 26.04
N GLY A 276 24.67 -42.01 24.86
CA GLY A 276 25.78 -42.94 24.60
C GLY A 276 27.07 -42.63 25.37
N LEU A 277 27.23 -41.41 25.87
CA LEU A 277 28.35 -41.01 26.72
C LEU A 277 28.14 -41.32 28.21
N THR A 278 26.93 -41.70 28.63
CA THR A 278 26.62 -42.02 30.03
C THR A 278 27.50 -43.15 30.55
N ASP A 279 27.78 -44.15 29.72
CA ASP A 279 28.64 -45.29 30.05
C ASP A 279 30.14 -44.95 29.98
N ALA A 280 30.50 -43.88 29.25
CA ALA A 280 31.86 -43.32 29.17
C ALA A 280 32.18 -42.25 30.25
N ALA A 281 31.22 -41.92 31.12
CA ALA A 281 31.31 -40.83 32.10
C ALA A 281 32.42 -41.01 33.15
N GLY A 282 32.99 -42.21 33.25
CA GLY A 282 34.14 -42.52 34.12
C GLY A 282 35.48 -41.96 33.61
N THR A 283 35.55 -41.45 32.38
CA THR A 283 36.77 -40.87 31.80
C THR A 283 36.71 -39.34 31.78
N VAL A 284 37.88 -38.68 31.90
CA VAL A 284 37.98 -37.21 31.79
C VAL A 284 37.47 -36.72 30.42
N ALA A 285 37.76 -37.47 29.36
CA ALA A 285 37.29 -37.16 28.01
C ALA A 285 35.77 -37.31 27.87
N GLY A 286 35.18 -38.35 28.48
CA GLY A 286 33.73 -38.53 28.55
C GLY A 286 33.02 -37.40 29.29
N GLN A 287 33.60 -36.92 30.41
CA GLN A 287 33.04 -35.80 31.17
C GLN A 287 33.07 -34.49 30.38
N ILE A 288 34.17 -34.21 29.66
CA ILE A 288 34.26 -33.03 28.79
C ILE A 288 33.25 -33.12 27.65
N ALA A 289 33.12 -34.30 27.01
CA ALA A 289 32.14 -34.50 25.94
C ALA A 289 30.68 -34.35 26.43
N LEU A 290 30.37 -34.85 27.64
CA LEU A 290 29.06 -34.68 28.27
C LEU A 290 28.75 -33.21 28.54
N GLN A 291 29.70 -32.46 29.09
CA GLN A 291 29.52 -31.02 29.32
C GLN A 291 29.29 -30.28 28.00
N MET A 292 30.09 -30.56 26.96
CA MET A 292 29.91 -29.97 25.63
C MET A 292 28.56 -30.32 25.01
N GLY A 293 28.04 -31.53 25.24
CA GLY A 293 26.71 -31.95 24.80
C GLY A 293 25.59 -31.21 25.51
N GLN A 294 25.71 -31.02 26.83
CA GLN A 294 24.74 -30.25 27.62
C GLN A 294 24.75 -28.77 27.23
N ASP A 295 25.92 -28.17 27.04
CA ASP A 295 26.06 -26.77 26.59
C ASP A 295 25.45 -26.58 25.19
N ALA A 296 25.67 -27.53 24.28
CA ALA A 296 25.09 -27.50 22.94
C ALA A 296 23.56 -27.61 22.97
N LEU A 297 23.00 -28.50 23.81
CA LEU A 297 21.54 -28.58 24.00
C LEU A 297 20.97 -27.32 24.66
N GLY A 298 21.68 -26.72 25.61
CA GLY A 298 21.30 -25.45 26.25
C GLY A 298 21.28 -24.27 25.29
N SER A 299 22.07 -24.31 24.21
CA SER A 299 22.09 -23.27 23.17
C SER A 299 20.87 -23.28 22.23
N LEU A 300 20.01 -24.31 22.32
CA LEU A 300 18.76 -24.42 21.55
C LEU A 300 17.53 -23.85 22.28
N GLY A 301 17.70 -23.37 23.52
CA GLY A 301 16.62 -22.91 24.41
C GLY A 301 16.68 -21.44 24.77
#